data_AF-A0A9W6SJE4-F1
#
_entry.id   AF-A0A9W6SJE4-F1
#
_cell.length_a   1.000
_cell.length_b   1.000
_cell.length_c   1.000
_cell.angle_alpha   90.00
_cell.angle_beta   90.00
_cell.angle_gamma   90.00
#
_symmetry.space_group_name_H-M   'P 1'
#
loop_
_entity.id
_entity.type
_entity.pdbx_description
1 polymer ?
#
loop_
_entity_poly.entity_id
_entity_poly.type
_entity_poly.pdbx_seq_one_letter_code
_entity_poly.pdbx_strand_id
1 'polypeptide(L)'
;MTEELLTVARLLVHGRFGERRRLIDDIDRRHAWDGYGEFLAALFYLAVARRFPEGAGPVQVALLVREVRDRWDPGGLMIDPYAVAALIGSVFGDADATRIDPTTVGQLESLLVHHLLAGTNEVELDDLFARAEKLAA
;
A
#
# COMPACT_ATOMS: atom_id res chain seq x y z
N MET A 1 -15.41 -8.08 -1.12
CA MET A 1 -14.19 -8.77 -0.66
C MET A 1 -14.54 -9.66 0.54
N THR A 2 -13.72 -10.66 0.87
CA THR A 2 -13.95 -11.55 2.02
C THR A 2 -13.37 -10.99 3.32
N GLU A 3 -13.90 -11.38 4.48
CA GLU A 3 -13.33 -11.04 5.81
C GLU A 3 -11.88 -11.52 5.97
N GLU A 4 -11.55 -12.61 5.29
CA GLU A 4 -10.21 -13.19 5.27
C GLU A 4 -9.19 -12.25 4.60
N LEU A 5 -9.55 -11.67 3.45
CA LEU A 5 -8.72 -10.70 2.74
C LEU A 5 -8.60 -9.37 3.50
N LEU A 6 -9.66 -8.92 4.18
CA LEU A 6 -9.59 -7.80 5.12
C LEU A 6 -8.62 -8.10 6.27
N THR A 7 -8.57 -9.34 6.75
CA THR A 7 -7.62 -9.77 7.77
C THR A 7 -6.18 -9.72 7.26
N VAL A 8 -5.91 -10.14 6.01
CA VAL A 8 -4.58 -10.00 5.37
C VAL A 8 -4.12 -8.55 5.38
N ALA A 9 -5.00 -7.61 5.02
CA ALA A 9 -4.70 -6.19 5.02
C ALA A 9 -4.50 -5.62 6.44
N ARG A 10 -5.30 -6.05 7.41
CA ARG A 10 -5.13 -5.63 8.81
C ARG A 10 -3.78 -6.10 9.37
N LEU A 11 -3.41 -7.35 9.11
CA LEU A 11 -2.11 -7.89 9.52
C LEU A 11 -0.94 -7.19 8.82
N LEU A 12 -1.12 -6.72 7.58
CA LEU A 12 -0.15 -5.87 6.88
C LEU A 12 0.06 -4.55 7.63
N VAL A 13 -1.02 -3.81 7.91
CA VAL A 13 -0.94 -2.52 8.60
C VAL A 13 -0.29 -2.66 9.98
N HIS A 14 -0.65 -3.70 10.73
CA HIS A 14 -0.08 -3.97 12.06
C HIS A 14 1.33 -4.59 12.04
N GLY A 15 1.93 -4.82 10.87
CA GLY A 15 3.26 -5.42 10.76
C GLY A 15 3.34 -6.86 11.26
N ARG A 16 2.22 -7.58 11.32
CA ARG A 16 2.13 -8.99 11.76
C ARG A 16 2.50 -9.93 10.60
N PHE A 17 3.68 -9.71 10.01
CA PHE A 17 4.09 -10.35 8.76
C PHE A 17 4.13 -11.88 8.79
N GLY A 18 4.46 -12.47 9.95
CA GLY A 18 4.47 -13.93 10.11
C GLY A 18 3.07 -14.56 10.07
N GLU A 19 2.08 -13.94 10.71
CA GLU A 19 0.67 -14.36 10.63
C GLU A 19 0.11 -14.09 9.24
N ARG A 20 0.42 -12.91 8.68
CA ARG A 20 0.03 -12.56 7.32
C ARG A 20 0.54 -13.60 6.33
N ARG A 21 1.81 -13.99 6.41
CA ARG A 21 2.39 -14.99 5.51
C ARG A 21 1.62 -16.31 5.54
N ARG A 22 1.31 -16.83 6.72
CA ARG A 22 0.56 -18.10 6.86
C ARG A 22 -0.82 -18.02 6.22
N LEU A 23 -1.50 -16.88 6.36
CA LEU A 23 -2.82 -16.65 5.78
C LEU A 23 -2.74 -16.54 4.25
N ILE A 24 -1.77 -15.79 3.74
CA ILE A 24 -1.46 -15.68 2.31
C ILE A 24 -1.22 -17.06 1.70
N ASP A 25 -0.38 -17.88 2.32
CA ASP A 25 -0.06 -19.23 1.83
C ASP A 25 -1.31 -20.12 1.75
N ASP A 26 -2.32 -19.89 2.60
CA ASP A 26 -3.59 -20.61 2.53
C ASP A 26 -4.52 -20.12 1.43
N ILE A 27 -4.63 -18.80 1.28
CA ILE A 27 -5.40 -18.17 0.22
C ILE A 27 -4.83 -18.52 -1.15
N ASP A 28 -3.51 -18.54 -1.30
CA ASP A 28 -2.79 -18.95 -2.52
C ASP A 28 -3.17 -20.37 -2.93
N ARG A 29 -3.20 -21.32 -1.97
CA ARG A 29 -3.61 -22.71 -2.25
C ARG A 29 -5.05 -22.81 -2.76
N ARG A 30 -5.91 -21.87 -2.39
CA ARG A 30 -7.32 -21.83 -2.78
C ARG A 30 -7.61 -20.90 -3.96
N HIS A 31 -6.61 -20.16 -4.44
CA HIS A 31 -6.77 -19.09 -5.44
C HIS A 31 -7.84 -18.05 -5.05
N ALA A 32 -7.99 -17.76 -3.75
CA ALA A 32 -9.10 -16.96 -3.21
C ALA A 32 -8.76 -15.44 -3.09
N TRP A 33 -8.17 -14.85 -4.14
CA TRP A 33 -7.66 -13.47 -4.14
C TRP A 33 -8.61 -12.43 -4.74
N ASP A 34 -9.80 -12.82 -5.16
CA ASP A 34 -10.72 -11.97 -5.93
C ASP A 34 -10.95 -10.60 -5.27
N GLY A 35 -10.60 -9.55 -6.00
CA GLY A 35 -10.78 -8.15 -5.59
C GLY A 35 -9.75 -7.60 -4.60
N TYR A 36 -8.77 -8.40 -4.15
CA TYR A 36 -7.76 -7.92 -3.20
C TYR A 36 -6.77 -6.91 -3.81
N GLY A 37 -6.44 -7.08 -5.09
CA GLY A 37 -5.53 -6.17 -5.79
C GLY A 37 -6.13 -4.78 -5.92
N GLU A 38 -7.37 -4.70 -6.40
CA GLU A 38 -8.14 -3.46 -6.52
C GLU A 38 -8.36 -2.81 -5.16
N PHE A 39 -8.66 -3.61 -4.12
CA PHE A 39 -8.77 -3.12 -2.76
C PHE A 39 -7.45 -2.55 -2.23
N LEU A 40 -6.31 -3.23 -2.44
CA LEU A 40 -5.01 -2.76 -1.98
C LEU A 40 -4.60 -1.46 -2.68
N ALA A 41 -4.85 -1.35 -3.99
CA ALA A 41 -4.62 -0.13 -4.76
C ALA A 41 -5.49 1.03 -4.24
N ALA A 42 -6.78 0.78 -3.97
CA ALA A 42 -7.66 1.78 -3.37
C ALA A 42 -7.23 2.20 -1.96
N LEU A 43 -6.78 1.24 -1.13
CA LEU A 43 -6.26 1.52 0.20
C LEU A 43 -4.95 2.33 0.15
N PHE A 44 -4.06 2.01 -0.79
CA PHE A 44 -2.85 2.78 -1.08
C PHE A 44 -3.20 4.22 -1.47
N TYR A 45 -4.12 4.41 -2.42
CA TYR A 45 -4.61 5.73 -2.82
C TYR A 45 -5.11 6.54 -1.61
N LEU A 46 -5.95 5.93 -0.76
CA LEU A 46 -6.48 6.58 0.44
C LEU A 46 -5.39 6.92 1.47
N ALA A 47 -4.40 6.04 1.66
CA ALA A 47 -3.28 6.27 2.57
C ALA A 47 -2.42 7.46 2.12
N VAL A 48 -2.13 7.55 0.82
CA VAL A 48 -1.37 8.67 0.23
C VAL A 48 -2.17 9.96 0.28
N ALA A 49 -3.46 9.94 -0.09
CA ALA A 49 -4.33 11.11 -0.03
C ALA A 49 -4.52 11.62 1.41
N ARG A 50 -4.56 10.72 2.40
CA ARG A 50 -4.59 11.08 3.83
C ARG A 50 -3.28 11.75 4.27
N ARG A 51 -2.13 11.29 3.76
CA ARG A 51 -0.81 11.88 4.06
C ARG A 51 -0.64 13.27 3.44
N PHE A 52 -1.23 13.49 2.26
CA PHE A 52 -1.11 14.71 1.47
C PHE A 52 -2.49 15.20 1.00
N PRO A 53 -3.30 15.79 1.89
CA PRO A 53 -4.68 16.17 1.59
C PRO A 53 -4.81 17.26 0.51
N GLU A 54 -3.77 18.09 0.33
CA GLU A 54 -3.71 19.16 -0.68
C GLU A 54 -2.94 18.72 -1.95
N GLY A 55 -2.61 17.44 -2.07
CA GLY A 55 -1.65 16.93 -3.03
C GLY A 55 -0.21 16.97 -2.50
N ALA A 56 0.72 16.37 -3.25
CA ALA A 56 2.13 16.30 -2.89
C ALA A 56 3.01 16.92 -3.98
N GLY A 57 3.75 17.98 -3.64
CA GLY A 57 4.78 18.52 -4.52
C GLY A 57 6.02 17.60 -4.60
N PRO A 58 6.92 17.80 -5.59
CA PRO A 58 8.08 16.94 -5.80
C PRO A 58 9.00 16.80 -4.57
N VAL A 59 9.13 17.87 -3.77
CA VAL A 59 9.92 17.84 -2.53
C VAL A 59 9.29 16.94 -1.47
N GLN A 60 7.97 16.98 -1.30
CA GLN A 60 7.25 16.14 -0.33
C GLN A 60 7.33 14.67 -0.72
N VAL A 61 7.17 14.36 -2.01
CA VAL A 61 7.33 13.00 -2.54
C VAL A 61 8.76 12.51 -2.30
N ALA A 62 9.78 13.32 -2.62
CA ALA A 62 11.18 12.95 -2.39
C ALA A 62 11.49 12.69 -0.90
N LEU A 63 10.92 13.48 0.01
CA LEU A 63 11.07 13.25 1.45
C LEU A 63 10.41 11.96 1.91
N LEU A 64 9.21 11.62 1.41
CA LEU A 64 8.56 10.35 1.71
C LEU A 64 9.34 9.15 1.14
N VAL A 65 9.83 9.26 -0.10
CA VAL A 65 10.68 8.22 -0.71
C VAL A 65 11.92 7.97 0.15
N ARG A 66 12.58 9.05 0.61
CA ARG A 66 13.71 8.95 1.53
C ARG A 66 13.31 8.28 2.85
N GLU A 67 12.21 8.71 3.47
CA GLU A 67 11.71 8.14 4.72
C GLU A 67 11.47 6.62 4.62
N VAL A 68 10.81 6.19 3.54
CA VAL A 68 10.56 4.76 3.25
C VAL A 68 11.86 3.99 3.10
N ARG A 69 12.83 4.53 2.34
CA ARG A 69 14.13 3.89 2.12
C ARG A 69 14.96 3.82 3.39
N ASP A 70 15.08 4.91 4.14
CA ASP A 70 15.83 4.97 5.39
C ASP A 70 15.32 3.91 6.39
N ARG A 71 14.00 3.62 6.37
CA ARG A 71 13.38 2.64 7.25
C ARG A 71 13.46 1.19 6.75
N TRP A 72 13.22 0.94 5.46
CA TRP A 72 12.98 -0.41 4.93
C TRP A 72 14.08 -0.92 4.00
N ASP A 73 14.92 -0.03 3.49
CA ASP A 73 16.06 -0.36 2.63
C ASP A 73 17.25 0.57 2.93
N PRO A 74 17.82 0.49 4.16
CA PRO A 74 18.92 1.37 4.57
C PRO A 74 20.18 1.17 3.72
N GLY A 75 20.32 0.01 3.06
CA GLY A 75 21.39 -0.24 2.08
C GLY A 75 21.11 0.35 0.70
N GLY A 76 19.86 0.69 0.41
CA GLY A 76 19.43 1.37 -0.81
C GLY A 76 19.49 0.52 -2.07
N LEU A 77 19.43 -0.80 -1.96
CA LEU A 77 19.61 -1.75 -3.07
C LEU A 77 18.30 -2.36 -3.55
N MET A 78 17.23 -2.30 -2.75
CA MET A 78 16.00 -3.06 -2.97
C MET A 78 14.84 -2.19 -3.41
N ILE A 79 14.78 -0.93 -2.96
CA ILE A 79 13.69 -0.01 -3.24
C ILE A 79 14.16 1.03 -4.27
N ASP A 80 13.67 0.91 -5.49
CA ASP A 80 13.88 1.92 -6.53
C ASP A 80 13.14 3.22 -6.15
N PRO A 81 13.86 4.32 -5.88
CA PRO A 81 13.24 5.59 -5.49
C PRO A 81 12.36 6.18 -6.60
N TYR A 82 12.68 5.92 -7.86
CA TYR A 82 11.92 6.45 -8.99
C TYR A 82 10.59 5.73 -9.16
N ALA A 83 10.58 4.40 -8.95
CA ALA A 83 9.34 3.63 -8.94
C ALA A 83 8.42 4.07 -7.79
N VAL A 84 8.96 4.27 -6.58
CA VAL A 84 8.18 4.78 -5.44
C VAL A 84 7.62 6.18 -5.73
N ALA A 85 8.45 7.09 -6.25
CA ALA A 85 8.03 8.45 -6.58
C ALA A 85 6.94 8.48 -7.68
N ALA A 86 7.10 7.67 -8.73
CA ALA A 86 6.13 7.56 -9.80
C ALA A 86 4.78 6.99 -9.30
N LEU A 87 4.82 5.97 -8.44
CA LEU A 87 3.61 5.38 -7.86
C LEU A 87 2.88 6.34 -6.91
N ILE A 88 3.61 7.13 -6.11
CA ILE A 88 2.99 8.19 -5.29
C ILE A 88 2.41 9.29 -6.19
N GLY A 89 3.16 9.72 -7.21
CA GLY A 89 2.73 10.76 -8.14
C GLY A 89 1.48 10.38 -8.95
N SER A 90 1.30 9.09 -9.27
CA SER A 90 0.11 8.64 -10.01
C SER A 90 -1.19 8.81 -9.22
N VAL A 91 -1.13 8.87 -7.88
CA VAL A 91 -2.31 9.19 -7.03
C VAL A 91 -2.87 10.59 -7.34
N PHE A 92 -2.00 11.52 -7.74
CA PHE A 92 -2.35 12.91 -8.04
C PHE A 92 -2.45 13.21 -9.54
N GLY A 93 -2.18 12.22 -10.40
CA GLY A 93 -2.14 12.41 -11.85
C GLY A 93 -0.86 13.09 -12.36
N ASP A 94 0.15 13.24 -11.51
CA ASP A 94 1.42 13.93 -11.82
C ASP A 94 2.48 13.00 -12.43
N ALA A 95 2.26 11.69 -12.36
CA ALA A 95 3.18 10.68 -12.88
C ALA A 95 2.44 9.48 -13.48
N ASP A 96 3.12 8.82 -14.41
CA ASP A 96 2.65 7.60 -15.07
C ASP A 96 3.32 6.37 -14.43
N ALA A 97 2.53 5.57 -13.71
CA ALA A 97 2.98 4.33 -13.09
C ALA A 97 2.90 3.10 -14.02
N THR A 98 2.40 3.24 -15.26
CA THR A 98 2.21 2.09 -16.18
C THR A 98 3.50 1.42 -16.63
N ARG A 99 4.64 2.09 -16.41
CA ARG A 99 5.99 1.55 -16.71
C ARG A 99 6.54 0.67 -15.61
N ILE A 100 5.91 0.64 -14.44
CA ILE A 100 6.25 -0.24 -13.32
C ILE A 100 5.55 -1.57 -13.57
N ASP A 101 6.28 -2.68 -13.46
CA ASP A 101 5.64 -3.98 -13.62
C ASP A 101 4.60 -4.23 -12.49
N PRO A 102 3.50 -4.94 -12.75
CA PRO A 102 2.43 -5.12 -11.77
C PRO A 102 2.86 -5.78 -10.45
N THR A 103 3.90 -6.64 -10.49
CA THR A 103 4.41 -7.30 -9.28
C THR A 103 5.09 -6.27 -8.39
N THR A 104 5.93 -5.41 -8.97
CA THR A 104 6.57 -4.30 -8.26
C THR A 104 5.53 -3.31 -7.74
N VAL A 105 4.47 -3.00 -8.50
CA VAL A 105 3.37 -2.14 -8.03
C VAL A 105 2.76 -2.71 -6.74
N GLY A 106 2.30 -3.97 -6.74
CA GLY A 106 1.67 -4.56 -5.55
C GLY A 106 2.60 -4.68 -4.34
N GLN A 107 3.90 -4.87 -4.56
CA GLN A 107 4.92 -4.84 -3.51
C GLN A 107 5.09 -3.45 -2.90
N LEU A 108 5.20 -2.42 -3.75
CA LEU A 108 5.34 -1.03 -3.31
C LEU A 108 4.06 -0.53 -2.63
N GLU A 109 2.87 -0.86 -3.15
CA GLU A 109 1.59 -0.55 -2.50
C GLU A 109 1.50 -1.20 -1.12
N SER A 110 1.84 -2.49 -1.01
CA SER A 110 1.87 -3.18 0.29
C SER A 110 2.80 -2.50 1.29
N LEU A 111 4.02 -2.15 0.84
CA LEU A 111 5.01 -1.47 1.66
C LEU A 111 4.53 -0.09 2.12
N LEU A 112 4.01 0.72 1.18
CA LEU A 112 3.55 2.08 1.43
C LEU A 112 2.30 2.08 2.30
N VAL A 113 1.35 1.17 2.10
CA VAL A 113 0.19 0.98 2.99
C VAL A 113 0.65 0.65 4.40
N HIS A 114 1.56 -0.31 4.58
CA HIS A 114 2.10 -0.63 5.89
C HIS A 114 2.77 0.60 6.54
N HIS A 115 3.63 1.29 5.78
CA HIS A 115 4.39 2.43 6.28
C HIS A 115 3.48 3.62 6.67
N LEU A 116 2.54 4.00 5.81
CA LEU A 116 1.69 5.17 5.98
C LEU A 116 0.58 4.97 7.01
N LEU A 117 0.10 3.73 7.16
CA LEU A 117 -0.98 3.42 8.11
C LEU A 117 -0.46 2.85 9.44
N ALA A 118 0.85 2.70 9.62
CA ALA A 118 1.44 2.23 10.87
C ALA A 118 0.97 3.11 12.05
N GLY A 119 0.38 2.49 13.07
CA GLY A 119 -0.13 3.18 14.26
C GLY A 119 -1.53 3.78 14.12
N THR A 120 -2.20 3.60 12.97
CA THR A 120 -3.63 3.89 12.81
C THR A 120 -4.44 3.03 13.79
N ASN A 121 -5.42 3.62 14.47
CA ASN A 121 -6.29 2.88 15.37
C ASN A 121 -7.34 2.05 14.59
N GLU A 122 -7.96 1.07 15.25
CA GLU A 122 -8.91 0.15 14.59
C GLU A 122 -10.11 0.87 13.96
N VAL A 123 -10.64 1.92 14.59
CA VAL A 123 -11.82 2.66 14.07
C VAL A 123 -11.48 3.37 12.77
N GLU A 124 -10.33 4.05 12.73
CA GLU A 124 -9.85 4.70 11.52
C GLU A 124 -9.48 3.70 10.42
N LEU A 125 -8.92 2.55 10.81
CA LEU A 125 -8.58 1.49 9.87
C LEU A 125 -9.83 0.87 9.24
N ASP A 126 -10.88 0.67 10.03
CA ASP A 126 -12.18 0.17 9.56
C ASP A 126 -12.85 1.16 8.59
N ASP A 127 -12.79 2.48 8.86
CA ASP A 127 -13.28 3.50 7.92
C ASP A 127 -12.49 3.48 6.61
N LEU A 128 -11.16 3.40 6.69
CA LEU A 128 -10.31 3.30 5.50
C LEU A 128 -10.62 2.04 4.68
N PHE A 129 -10.82 0.90 5.33
CA PHE A 129 -11.16 -0.35 4.65
C PHE A 129 -12.53 -0.27 3.98
N ALA A 130 -13.56 0.23 4.68
CA ALA A 130 -14.89 0.41 4.10
C ALA A 130 -14.89 1.38 2.91
N ARG A 131 -14.03 2.41 2.94
CA ARG A 131 -13.85 3.33 1.81
C ARG A 131 -13.09 2.70 0.65
N ALA A 132 -12.04 1.93 0.92
CA ALA A 132 -11.28 1.22 -0.10
C ALA A 132 -12.16 0.18 -0.81
N GLU A 133 -13.01 -0.56 -0.08
CA GLU A 133 -13.98 -1.49 -0.67
C GLU A 133 -14.94 -0.81 -1.63
N LYS A 134 -15.43 0.40 -1.29
CA LYS A 134 -16.32 1.17 -2.18
C LYS A 134 -15.63 1.69 -3.43
N LEU A 135 -14.32 1.94 -3.37
CA LEU A 135 -13.53 2.41 -4.51
C LEU A 135 -13.07 1.28 -5.43
N ALA A 136 -12.93 0.07 -4.89
CA ALA A 136 -12.51 -1.12 -5.61
C ALA A 136 -13.65 -1.85 -6.35
N ALA A 137 -14.91 -1.46 -6.10
CA ALA A 137 -16.13 -2.04 -6.68
C ALA A 137 -16.55 -1.31 -7.97
#